data_AF-F0Y9X8-F1
#
_entry.id   AF-F0Y9X8-F1
#
_cell.length_a   1.000
_cell.length_b   1.000
_cell.length_c   1.000
_cell.angle_alpha   90.00
_cell.angle_beta   90.00
_cell.angle_gamma   90.00
#
_symmetry.space_group_name_H-M   'P 1'
#
loop_
_entity.id
_entity.type
_entity.pdbx_description
1 polymer ?
#
loop_
_entity_poly.entity_id
_entity_poly.type
_entity_poly.pdbx_seq_one_letter_code
_entity_poly.pdbx_strand_id
1 'polypeptide(L)'
;MALKIALLFGSAAALKVSTGPPAREMAPTLPKAMEMAGIGLETGGQIWDPAGFATFSDESLTWFRACELKHGRVAMLASAGWMANGLHLAWPGTIDYTTPFSDLAALPPFEAWEKVPLGGKLQILAWAFCVELYSEMQKPHYLKGGDFVTYDWAKQAEGKSPAELLRKQNAELKNGRLAMIGILGFFASANIPGAVPMVPH
;
A
#
# COMPACT_ATOMS: atom_id res chain seq x y z
N MET A 1 32.65 32.06 -64.81
CA MET A 1 31.90 31.97 -63.54
C MET A 1 31.22 30.62 -63.49
N ALA A 2 31.76 29.67 -62.72
CA ALA A 2 31.07 28.42 -62.39
C ALA A 2 31.57 27.97 -61.00
N LEU A 3 30.64 27.94 -60.06
CA LEU A 3 30.82 27.72 -58.62
C LEU A 3 31.11 26.23 -58.36
N LYS A 4 32.23 25.92 -57.68
CA LYS A 4 32.56 24.58 -57.21
C LYS A 4 31.73 24.27 -55.96
N ILE A 5 30.90 23.22 -55.99
CA ILE A 5 30.27 22.63 -54.80
C ILE A 5 30.96 21.30 -54.54
N ALA A 6 31.72 21.25 -53.44
CA ALA A 6 32.25 20.03 -52.85
C ALA A 6 31.18 19.46 -51.92
N LEU A 7 30.72 18.24 -52.18
CA LEU A 7 29.89 17.46 -51.26
C LEU A 7 30.72 16.25 -50.81
N LEU A 8 31.15 16.33 -49.55
CA LEU A 8 31.94 15.34 -48.84
C LEU A 8 31.12 14.07 -48.55
N PHE A 9 31.80 12.94 -48.68
CA PHE A 9 31.40 11.60 -48.28
C PHE A 9 30.88 11.53 -46.83
N GLY A 10 29.77 10.84 -46.63
CA GLY A 10 29.25 10.45 -45.31
C GLY A 10 28.81 8.99 -45.33
N SER A 11 29.61 8.15 -44.67
CA SER A 11 29.49 6.69 -44.60
C SER A 11 28.15 6.20 -44.04
N ALA A 12 27.51 5.25 -44.72
CA ALA A 12 26.26 4.58 -44.33
C ALA A 12 26.41 3.62 -43.12
N ALA A 13 27.42 3.80 -42.26
CA ALA A 13 27.73 2.93 -41.13
C ALA A 13 27.26 3.48 -39.76
N ALA A 14 26.49 4.58 -39.73
CA ALA A 14 26.15 5.29 -38.49
C ALA A 14 24.76 4.97 -37.89
N LEU A 15 24.03 3.96 -38.40
CA LEU A 15 22.79 3.52 -37.76
C LEU A 15 23.06 2.30 -36.85
N LYS A 16 23.74 2.53 -35.72
CA LYS A 16 23.65 1.59 -34.59
C LYS A 16 22.30 1.81 -33.92
N VAL A 17 21.40 0.84 -34.11
CA VAL A 17 20.22 0.68 -33.25
C VAL A 17 20.73 0.66 -31.81
N SER A 18 20.37 1.67 -31.02
CA SER A 18 20.60 1.66 -29.58
C SER A 18 19.82 0.48 -29.03
N THR A 19 20.54 -0.57 -28.62
CA THR A 19 20.06 -1.54 -27.66
C THR A 19 19.46 -0.76 -26.48
N GLY A 20 18.36 -1.25 -25.93
CA GLY A 20 17.63 -0.63 -24.82
C GLY A 20 18.52 -0.24 -23.65
N PRO A 21 18.00 0.53 -22.68
CA PRO A 21 18.77 1.01 -21.54
C PRO A 21 19.53 -0.16 -20.91
N PRO A 22 20.79 0.06 -20.47
CA PRO A 22 21.58 -1.01 -19.88
C PRO A 22 20.75 -1.64 -18.75
N ALA A 23 20.53 -2.96 -18.84
CA ALA A 23 20.00 -3.72 -17.73
C ALA A 23 20.94 -3.44 -16.55
N ARG A 24 20.48 -2.61 -15.62
CA ARG A 24 21.22 -2.23 -14.43
C ARG A 24 21.64 -3.52 -13.77
N GLU A 25 22.93 -3.72 -13.57
CA GLU A 25 23.46 -4.92 -12.93
C GLU A 25 22.76 -5.05 -11.56
N MET A 26 21.86 -6.03 -11.47
CA MET A 26 20.91 -6.17 -10.38
C MET A 26 21.69 -6.71 -9.19
N ALA A 27 21.98 -5.84 -8.21
CA ALA A 27 22.61 -6.27 -6.98
C ALA A 27 21.71 -7.36 -6.32
N PRO A 28 22.29 -8.43 -5.76
CA PRO A 28 21.51 -9.44 -5.06
C PRO A 28 21.05 -8.84 -3.72
N THR A 29 19.93 -8.13 -3.74
CA THR A 29 19.16 -7.68 -2.56
C THR A 29 18.35 -8.84 -1.93
N LEU A 30 18.44 -10.04 -2.53
CA LEU A 30 17.87 -11.30 -2.05
C LEU A 30 18.17 -11.59 -0.57
N PRO A 31 19.37 -11.33 0.00
CA PRO A 31 19.65 -11.62 1.41
C PRO A 31 18.76 -10.81 2.36
N LYS A 32 18.60 -9.51 2.11
CA LYS A 32 17.76 -8.62 2.94
C LYS A 32 16.28 -8.93 2.76
N ALA A 33 15.86 -9.34 1.56
CA ALA A 33 14.50 -9.79 1.30
C ALA A 33 14.14 -11.09 2.05
N MET A 34 15.12 -11.98 2.27
CA MET A 34 14.95 -13.24 3.00
C MET A 34 14.86 -13.07 4.52
N GLU A 35 15.49 -12.04 5.07
CA GLU A 35 15.47 -11.75 6.52
C GLU A 35 14.21 -11.00 6.95
N MET A 36 13.47 -10.38 6.02
CA MET A 36 12.24 -9.65 6.34
C MET A 36 11.03 -10.58 6.51
N ALA A 37 10.15 -10.20 7.44
CA ALA A 37 8.82 -10.79 7.59
C ALA A 37 8.03 -10.72 6.25
N GLY A 38 7.36 -11.81 5.87
CA GLY A 38 6.51 -11.87 4.68
C GLY A 38 6.69 -13.11 3.79
N ILE A 39 7.71 -13.94 4.06
CA ILE A 39 7.87 -15.26 3.43
C ILE A 39 7.03 -16.28 4.21
N GLY A 40 6.20 -17.04 3.49
CA GLY A 40 5.27 -17.99 4.07
C GLY A 40 5.20 -19.30 3.30
N LEU A 41 4.46 -20.26 3.86
CA LEU A 41 4.20 -21.54 3.19
C LEU A 41 3.39 -21.34 1.90
N GLU A 42 2.56 -20.30 1.87
CA GLU A 42 1.66 -19.93 0.79
C GLU A 42 2.39 -19.44 -0.47
N THR A 43 3.65 -19.01 -0.33
CA THR A 43 4.54 -18.64 -1.44
C THR A 43 5.58 -19.73 -1.72
N GLY A 44 5.38 -20.96 -1.21
CA GLY A 44 6.31 -22.07 -1.36
C GLY A 44 7.60 -21.93 -0.54
N GLY A 45 7.59 -21.12 0.52
CA GLY A 45 8.79 -20.84 1.33
C GLY A 45 9.83 -19.99 0.60
N GLN A 46 9.49 -19.43 -0.57
CA GLN A 46 10.34 -18.57 -1.38
C GLN A 46 9.77 -17.15 -1.45
N ILE A 47 10.61 -16.21 -1.88
CA ILE A 47 10.18 -14.84 -2.19
C ILE A 47 9.32 -14.89 -3.45
N TRP A 48 8.07 -14.47 -3.34
CA TRP A 48 7.17 -14.32 -4.48
C TRP A 48 7.41 -12.97 -5.16
N ASP A 49 8.32 -12.95 -6.14
CA ASP A 49 8.61 -11.78 -6.97
C ASP A 49 8.77 -12.16 -8.45
N PRO A 50 7.66 -12.40 -9.18
CA PRO A 50 7.73 -12.72 -10.61
C PRO A 50 8.15 -11.53 -11.48
N ALA A 51 8.08 -10.30 -10.97
CA ALA A 51 8.35 -9.07 -11.72
C ALA A 51 9.73 -8.46 -11.45
N GLY A 52 10.49 -8.99 -10.49
CA GLY A 52 11.86 -8.55 -10.18
C GLY A 52 11.92 -7.18 -9.48
N PHE A 53 10.91 -6.82 -8.69
CA PHE A 53 10.91 -5.56 -7.95
C PHE A 53 11.81 -5.57 -6.70
N ALA A 54 12.17 -6.74 -6.18
CA ALA A 54 13.04 -6.84 -5.02
C ALA A 54 14.49 -6.49 -5.34
N THR A 55 14.93 -6.67 -6.58
CA THR A 55 16.32 -6.61 -7.06
C THR A 55 16.86 -5.21 -7.39
N PHE A 56 16.09 -4.15 -7.15
CA PHE A 56 16.49 -2.78 -7.52
C PHE A 56 17.51 -2.15 -6.56
N SER A 57 17.19 -2.08 -5.27
CA SER A 57 18.09 -1.60 -4.21
C SER A 57 17.56 -1.96 -2.83
N ASP A 58 18.44 -2.05 -1.83
CA ASP A 58 18.06 -2.32 -0.44
C ASP A 58 17.21 -1.21 0.19
N GLU A 59 17.36 0.02 -0.27
CA GLU A 59 16.55 1.17 0.16
C GLU A 59 15.15 1.11 -0.45
N SER A 60 15.07 0.84 -1.76
CA SER A 60 13.80 0.64 -2.47
C SER A 60 13.02 -0.54 -1.90
N LEU A 61 13.71 -1.62 -1.52
CA LEU A 61 13.08 -2.79 -0.91
C LEU A 61 12.47 -2.47 0.47
N THR A 62 13.20 -1.71 1.30
CA THR A 62 12.67 -1.26 2.60
C THR A 62 11.52 -0.27 2.43
N TRP A 63 11.57 0.60 1.42
CA TRP A 63 10.44 1.46 1.04
C TRP A 63 9.21 0.63 0.65
N PHE A 64 9.36 -0.35 -0.24
CA PHE A 64 8.25 -1.21 -0.66
C PHE A 64 7.63 -1.98 0.50
N ARG A 65 8.45 -2.45 1.46
CA ARG A 65 7.95 -3.08 2.68
C ARG A 65 7.15 -2.11 3.54
N ALA A 66 7.62 -0.87 3.72
CA ALA A 66 6.88 0.16 4.46
C ALA A 66 5.55 0.50 3.77
N CYS A 67 5.56 0.62 2.44
CA CYS A 67 4.35 0.84 1.65
C CYS A 67 3.36 -0.31 1.80
N GLU A 68 3.80 -1.57 1.67
CA GLU A 68 2.96 -2.75 1.85
C GLU A 68 2.30 -2.74 3.24
N LEU A 69 3.06 -2.41 4.28
CA LEU A 69 2.55 -2.35 5.65
C LEU A 69 1.49 -1.23 5.82
N LYS A 70 1.74 -0.02 5.29
CA LYS A 70 0.77 1.09 5.33
C LYS A 70 -0.51 0.74 4.55
N HIS A 71 -0.39 0.22 3.33
CA HIS A 71 -1.55 -0.19 2.53
C HIS A 71 -2.33 -1.33 3.18
N GLY A 72 -1.64 -2.32 3.74
CA GLY A 72 -2.26 -3.42 4.47
C GLY A 72 -3.06 -2.93 5.67
N ARG A 73 -2.52 -2.00 6.48
CA ARG A 73 -3.23 -1.42 7.63
C ARG A 73 -4.47 -0.63 7.22
N VAL A 74 -4.35 0.23 6.22
CA VAL A 74 -5.50 0.99 5.69
C VAL A 74 -6.55 0.04 5.13
N ALA A 75 -6.16 -0.99 4.37
CA ALA A 75 -7.08 -1.97 3.81
C ALA A 75 -7.78 -2.84 4.88
N MET A 76 -7.08 -3.20 5.96
CA MET A 76 -7.67 -3.91 7.10
C MET A 76 -8.77 -3.08 7.77
N LEU A 77 -8.50 -1.80 8.04
CA LEU A 77 -9.47 -0.88 8.61
C LEU A 77 -10.63 -0.59 7.65
N ALA A 78 -10.35 -0.42 6.35
CA ALA A 78 -11.37 -0.21 5.33
C ALA A 78 -12.29 -1.42 5.18
N SER A 79 -11.75 -2.64 5.20
CA SER A 79 -12.54 -3.87 5.12
C SER A 79 -13.44 -4.04 6.35
N ALA A 80 -12.91 -3.79 7.55
CA ALA A 80 -13.69 -3.82 8.79
C ALA A 80 -14.80 -2.75 8.79
N GLY A 81 -14.48 -1.53 8.35
CA GLY A 81 -15.45 -0.44 8.20
C GLY A 81 -16.54 -0.76 7.19
N TRP A 82 -16.20 -1.37 6.05
CA TRP A 82 -17.17 -1.80 5.04
C TRP A 82 -18.16 -2.81 5.61
N MET A 83 -17.66 -3.83 6.33
CA MET A 83 -18.52 -4.83 6.98
C MET A 83 -19.39 -4.22 8.09
N ALA A 84 -18.85 -3.31 8.91
CA ALA A 84 -19.62 -2.65 9.96
C ALA A 84 -20.77 -1.79 9.40
N ASN A 85 -20.54 -1.08 8.30
CA ASN A 85 -21.60 -0.34 7.59
C ASN A 85 -22.62 -1.29 6.96
N GLY A 86 -22.18 -2.40 6.35
CA GLY A 86 -23.07 -3.42 5.81
C GLY A 86 -23.93 -4.13 6.88
N LEU A 87 -23.47 -4.17 8.13
CA LEU A 87 -24.24 -4.65 9.28
C LEU A 87 -25.10 -3.56 9.94
N HIS A 88 -25.12 -2.35 9.37
CA HIS A 88 -25.84 -1.18 9.90
C HIS A 88 -25.47 -0.85 11.36
N LEU A 89 -24.21 -1.10 11.75
CA LEU A 89 -23.72 -0.78 13.09
C LEU A 89 -23.49 0.74 13.22
N ALA A 90 -24.49 1.43 13.75
CA ALA A 90 -24.43 2.86 14.05
C ALA A 90 -24.11 3.11 15.53
N TRP A 91 -23.32 4.16 15.80
CA TRP A 91 -23.19 4.68 17.16
C TRP A 91 -24.48 5.41 17.57
N PRO A 92 -24.91 5.35 18.83
CA PRO A 92 -25.98 6.22 19.31
C PRO A 92 -25.51 7.68 19.32
N GLY A 93 -26.16 8.55 18.55
CA GLY A 93 -25.91 10.00 18.56
C GLY A 93 -25.94 10.64 17.16
N THR A 94 -25.43 11.87 17.10
CA THR A 94 -25.24 12.65 15.88
C THR A 94 -23.76 12.84 15.57
N ILE A 95 -23.40 12.83 14.28
CA ILE A 95 -22.02 13.05 13.82
C ILE A 95 -21.62 14.53 14.00
N ASP A 96 -22.61 15.40 13.86
CA ASP A 96 -22.53 16.84 14.07
C ASP A 96 -23.64 17.27 15.06
N TYR A 97 -24.32 18.39 14.79
CA TYR A 97 -25.49 18.87 15.52
C TYR A 97 -26.84 18.47 14.90
N THR A 98 -26.88 17.85 13.72
CA THR A 98 -28.10 17.68 12.91
C THR A 98 -28.31 16.28 12.28
N THR A 99 -27.24 15.59 11.91
CA THR A 99 -27.27 14.32 11.17
C THR A 99 -26.97 13.15 12.11
N PRO A 100 -27.93 12.23 12.35
CA PRO A 100 -27.72 11.06 13.19
C PRO A 100 -26.90 9.97 12.47
N PHE A 101 -26.14 9.19 13.23
CA PHE A 101 -25.36 8.07 12.69
C PHE A 101 -26.24 6.97 12.06
N SER A 102 -27.50 6.84 12.51
CA SER A 102 -28.47 5.89 11.97
C SER A 102 -28.74 6.11 10.48
N ASP A 103 -28.79 7.37 10.06
CA ASP A 103 -29.15 7.74 8.69
C ASP A 103 -28.00 7.46 7.73
N LEU A 104 -26.75 7.51 8.22
CA LEU A 104 -25.59 7.11 7.43
C LEU A 104 -25.43 5.59 7.36
N ALA A 105 -25.73 4.89 8.46
CA ALA A 105 -25.62 3.44 8.49
C ALA A 105 -26.62 2.75 7.56
N ALA A 106 -27.77 3.38 7.29
CA ALA A 106 -28.78 2.85 6.37
C ALA A 106 -28.42 3.00 4.88
N LEU A 107 -27.44 3.85 4.54
CA LEU A 107 -27.03 4.12 3.17
C LEU A 107 -25.90 3.20 2.71
N PRO A 108 -25.76 2.94 1.41
CA PRO A 108 -24.61 2.24 0.89
C PRO A 108 -23.32 3.02 1.19
N PRO A 109 -22.16 2.34 1.39
CA PRO A 109 -20.96 2.98 1.95
C PRO A 109 -20.44 4.21 1.19
N PHE A 110 -20.61 4.27 -0.13
CA PHE A 110 -20.22 5.43 -0.94
C PHE A 110 -21.13 6.64 -0.72
N GLU A 111 -22.45 6.43 -0.69
CA GLU A 111 -23.41 7.49 -0.40
C GLU A 111 -23.27 7.98 1.04
N ALA A 112 -22.98 7.07 1.97
CA ALA A 112 -22.68 7.42 3.35
C ALA A 112 -21.50 8.41 3.42
N TRP A 113 -20.41 8.17 2.68
CA TRP A 113 -19.29 9.09 2.61
C TRP A 113 -19.68 10.44 2.01
N GLU A 114 -20.53 10.49 0.98
CA GLU A 114 -20.99 11.75 0.40
C GLU A 114 -21.76 12.61 1.40
N LYS A 115 -22.62 11.98 2.21
CA LYS A 115 -23.43 12.65 3.24
C LYS A 115 -22.64 13.12 4.46
N VAL A 116 -21.42 12.63 4.68
CA VAL A 116 -20.55 13.16 5.76
C VAL A 116 -20.27 14.65 5.49
N PRO A 117 -20.49 15.54 6.48
CA PRO A 117 -20.27 16.97 6.33
C PRO A 117 -18.82 17.29 5.98
N LEU A 118 -18.60 18.33 5.16
CA LEU A 118 -17.27 18.70 4.68
C LEU A 118 -16.29 19.00 5.83
N GLY A 119 -16.77 19.63 6.91
CA GLY A 119 -15.94 19.88 8.10
C GLY A 119 -15.40 18.59 8.73
N GLY A 120 -16.23 17.54 8.82
CA GLY A 120 -15.81 16.23 9.31
C GLY A 120 -14.76 15.57 8.40
N LYS A 121 -14.96 15.64 7.07
CA LYS A 121 -13.99 15.13 6.09
C LYS A 121 -12.63 15.80 6.22
N LEU A 122 -12.63 17.13 6.36
CA LEU A 122 -11.40 17.90 6.52
C LEU A 122 -10.69 17.58 7.84
N GLN A 123 -11.42 17.36 8.93
CA GLN A 123 -10.83 16.93 10.20
C GLN A 123 -10.17 15.55 10.09
N ILE A 124 -10.81 14.58 9.42
CA ILE A 124 -10.24 13.26 9.18
C ILE A 124 -8.95 13.37 8.35
N LEU A 125 -8.97 14.14 7.27
CA LEU A 125 -7.80 14.34 6.40
C LEU A 125 -6.67 15.09 7.12
N ALA A 126 -7.01 16.11 7.91
CA ALA A 126 -6.04 16.85 8.72
C ALA A 126 -5.39 15.94 9.77
N TRP A 127 -6.19 15.08 10.42
CA TRP A 127 -5.67 14.10 11.36
C TRP A 127 -4.75 13.09 10.67
N ALA A 128 -5.17 12.51 9.54
CA ALA A 128 -4.34 11.59 8.75
C ALA A 128 -3.02 12.26 8.32
N PHE A 129 -3.06 13.52 7.91
CA PHE A 129 -1.88 14.31 7.57
C PHE A 129 -0.94 14.49 8.77
N CYS A 130 -1.45 14.83 9.95
CA CYS A 130 -0.66 14.94 11.18
C CYS A 130 0.02 13.61 11.55
N VAL A 131 -0.71 12.49 11.41
CA VAL A 131 -0.20 11.15 11.70
C VAL A 131 0.94 10.77 10.74
N GLU A 132 0.77 11.02 9.44
CA GLU A 132 1.81 10.75 8.43
C GLU A 132 3.03 11.65 8.64
N LEU A 133 2.84 12.96 8.87
CA LEU A 133 3.94 13.87 9.19
C LEU A 133 4.72 13.42 10.41
N TYR A 134 4.03 13.05 11.49
CA TYR A 134 4.69 12.56 12.70
C TYR A 134 5.48 11.29 12.42
N SER A 135 4.95 10.39 11.59
CA SER A 135 5.61 9.13 11.24
C SER A 135 6.90 9.33 10.43
N GLU A 136 6.92 10.32 9.53
CA GLU A 136 8.07 10.65 8.69
C GLU A 136 9.14 11.47 9.45
N MET A 137 8.73 12.20 10.50
CA MET A 137 9.65 12.97 11.35
C MET A 137 10.45 12.10 12.34
N GLN A 138 10.08 10.83 12.53
CA GLN A 138 10.83 9.92 13.40
C GLN A 138 12.22 9.63 12.83
N LYS A 139 13.24 9.79 13.68
CA LYS A 139 14.64 9.49 13.37
C LYS A 139 15.11 8.34 14.27
N PRO A 140 15.84 7.33 13.74
CA PRO A 140 16.26 7.15 12.36
C PRO A 140 15.10 6.77 11.43
N HIS A 141 15.11 7.31 10.20
CA HIS A 141 14.09 7.01 9.20
C HIS A 141 14.21 5.55 8.74
N TYR A 142 13.09 4.89 8.39
CA TYR A 142 13.07 3.47 8.06
C TYR A 142 13.98 3.10 6.87
N LEU A 143 14.18 4.01 5.91
CA LEU A 143 15.14 3.81 4.81
C LEU A 143 16.61 3.72 5.25
N LYS A 144 16.93 4.25 6.43
CA LYS A 144 18.28 4.26 7.00
C LYS A 144 18.46 3.24 8.12
N GLY A 145 17.64 2.19 8.13
CA GLY A 145 17.70 1.12 9.13
C GLY A 145 16.96 1.44 10.44
N GLY A 146 16.06 2.43 10.43
CA GLY A 146 15.10 2.60 11.51
C GLY A 146 13.98 1.57 11.45
N ASP A 147 13.33 1.34 12.60
CA ASP A 147 12.16 0.46 12.66
C ASP A 147 10.99 1.03 11.86
N PHE A 148 10.14 0.15 11.34
CA PHE A 148 8.88 0.57 10.73
C PHE A 148 7.98 1.24 11.78
N VAL A 149 7.10 2.13 11.31
CA VAL A 149 6.20 2.89 12.19
C VAL A 149 5.32 1.93 13.01
N THR A 150 5.52 1.90 14.33
CA THR A 150 4.70 1.14 15.28
C THR A 150 4.01 2.10 16.25
N TYR A 151 2.68 2.11 16.23
CA TYR A 151 1.87 2.84 17.22
C TYR A 151 1.57 1.92 18.41
N ASP A 152 2.55 1.70 19.28
CA ASP A 152 2.41 0.82 20.44
C ASP A 152 2.22 1.63 21.73
N TRP A 153 1.02 2.17 21.91
CA TRP A 153 0.64 2.88 23.14
C TRP A 153 0.52 1.94 24.35
N ALA A 154 0.30 0.64 24.10
CA ALA A 154 0.10 -0.39 25.11
C ALA A 154 1.37 -1.17 25.45
N LYS A 155 2.53 -0.78 24.89
CA LYS A 155 3.83 -1.46 25.06
C LYS A 155 3.75 -2.96 24.82
N GLN A 156 2.88 -3.39 23.91
CA GLN A 156 2.64 -4.80 23.62
C GLN A 156 3.85 -5.48 22.96
N ALA A 157 4.78 -4.72 22.40
CA ALA A 157 6.04 -5.21 21.86
C ALA A 157 7.11 -5.41 22.97
N GLU A 158 7.01 -4.70 24.10
CA GLU A 158 7.96 -4.82 25.21
C GLU A 158 7.78 -6.19 25.89
N GLY A 159 8.81 -7.04 25.83
CA GLY A 159 8.85 -8.33 26.52
C GLY A 159 8.50 -9.57 25.70
N LYS A 160 8.24 -9.44 24.38
CA LYS A 160 8.03 -10.61 23.50
C LYS A 160 9.33 -11.12 22.92
N SER A 161 9.40 -12.44 22.71
CA SER A 161 10.57 -13.04 22.05
C SER A 161 10.66 -12.60 20.57
N PRO A 162 11.87 -12.53 19.98
CA PRO A 162 12.04 -12.17 18.57
C PRO A 162 11.25 -13.06 17.60
N ALA A 163 11.11 -14.35 17.92
CA ALA A 163 10.33 -15.30 17.13
C ALA A 163 8.82 -15.02 17.17
N GLU A 164 8.28 -14.60 18.32
CA GLU A 164 6.87 -14.24 18.44
C GLU A 164 6.54 -12.92 17.75
N LEU A 165 7.48 -11.96 17.77
CA LEU A 165 7.36 -10.71 17.03
C LEU A 165 7.32 -11.00 15.52
N LEU A 166 8.24 -11.82 15.01
CA LEU A 166 8.24 -12.22 13.60
C LEU A 166 6.94 -12.93 13.21
N ARG A 167 6.42 -13.82 14.07
CA ARG A 167 5.12 -14.48 13.84
C ARG A 167 3.98 -13.45 13.74
N LYS A 168 3.95 -12.45 14.61
CA LYS A 168 2.91 -11.40 14.60
C LYS A 168 3.03 -10.48 13.40
N GLN A 169 4.23 -10.08 13.01
CA GLN A 169 4.48 -9.29 11.80
C GLN A 169 4.05 -10.06 10.53
N ASN A 170 4.35 -11.36 10.47
CA ASN A 170 3.88 -12.23 9.39
C ASN A 170 2.35 -12.31 9.36
N ALA A 171 1.70 -12.42 10.52
CA ALA A 171 0.23 -12.42 10.60
C ALA A 171 -0.37 -11.08 10.15
N GLU A 172 0.22 -9.96 10.55
CA GLU A 172 -0.19 -8.61 10.14
C GLU A 172 -0.09 -8.45 8.62
N LEU A 173 1.04 -8.84 8.02
CA LEU A 173 1.23 -8.78 6.57
C LEU A 173 0.24 -9.68 5.81
N LYS A 174 0.00 -10.90 6.29
CA LYS A 174 -0.95 -11.83 5.67
C LYS A 174 -2.38 -11.30 5.72
N ASN A 175 -2.81 -10.78 6.86
CA ASN A 175 -4.12 -10.15 7.00
C ASN A 175 -4.22 -8.88 6.15
N GLY A 176 -3.16 -8.08 6.07
CA GLY A 176 -3.07 -6.91 5.20
C GLY A 176 -3.22 -7.27 3.72
N ARG A 177 -2.50 -8.29 3.23
CA ARG A 177 -2.61 -8.79 1.85
C ARG A 177 -4.02 -9.27 1.52
N LEU A 178 -4.62 -10.05 2.41
CA LEU A 178 -6.00 -10.51 2.24
C LEU A 178 -6.98 -9.33 2.20
N ALA A 179 -6.83 -8.36 3.11
CA ALA A 179 -7.69 -7.19 3.18
C ALA A 179 -7.57 -6.28 1.95
N MET A 180 -6.37 -6.14 1.37
CA MET A 180 -6.16 -5.39 0.12
C MET A 180 -6.96 -6.00 -1.03
N ILE A 181 -6.98 -7.34 -1.15
CA ILE A 181 -7.79 -8.03 -2.16
C ILE A 181 -9.28 -7.91 -1.82
N GLY A 182 -9.64 -8.04 -0.54
CA GLY A 182 -11.02 -7.97 -0.07
C GLY A 182 -11.69 -6.63 -0.37
N ILE A 183 -11.05 -5.50 -0.04
CA ILE A 183 -11.61 -4.18 -0.28
C ILE A 183 -11.73 -3.85 -1.78
N LEU A 184 -10.81 -4.33 -2.61
CA LEU A 184 -10.92 -4.21 -4.07
C LEU A 184 -12.11 -5.02 -4.60
N GLY A 185 -12.35 -6.21 -4.04
CA GLY A 185 -13.54 -7.01 -4.34
C GLY A 185 -14.84 -6.30 -3.96
N PHE A 186 -14.90 -5.71 -2.76
CA PHE A 186 -16.06 -4.92 -2.33
C PHE A 186 -16.30 -3.70 -3.21
N PHE A 187 -15.23 -2.98 -3.57
CA PHE A 187 -15.30 -1.84 -4.49
C PHE A 187 -15.82 -2.26 -5.87
N ALA A 188 -15.32 -3.37 -6.43
CA ALA A 188 -15.77 -3.88 -7.71
C ALA A 188 -17.24 -4.32 -7.66
N SER A 189 -17.65 -5.04 -6.61
CA SER A 189 -19.03 -5.50 -6.44
C SER A 189 -20.04 -4.37 -6.28
N ALA A 190 -19.64 -3.25 -5.66
CA ALA A 190 -20.52 -2.11 -5.45
C ALA A 190 -20.71 -1.26 -6.71
N ASN A 191 -19.73 -1.24 -7.62
CA ASN A 191 -19.83 -0.51 -8.90
C ASN A 191 -20.35 -1.36 -10.05
N ILE A 192 -20.07 -2.67 -10.03
CA ILE A 192 -20.41 -3.62 -11.10
C ILE A 192 -21.17 -4.79 -10.46
N PRO A 193 -22.51 -4.82 -10.60
CA PRO A 193 -23.31 -5.96 -10.16
C PRO A 193 -22.83 -7.25 -10.84
N GLY A 194 -22.65 -8.32 -10.07
CA GLY A 194 -22.17 -9.62 -10.57
C GLY A 194 -20.64 -9.76 -10.72
N ALA A 195 -19.83 -8.74 -10.43
CA ALA A 195 -18.37 -8.81 -10.58
C ALA A 195 -17.70 -9.82 -9.64
N VAL A 196 -18.24 -9.99 -8.43
CA VAL A 196 -17.75 -10.96 -7.45
C VAL A 196 -18.86 -11.97 -7.17
N PRO A 197 -18.77 -13.23 -7.65
CA PRO A 197 -19.86 -14.21 -7.57
C PRO A 197 -20.33 -14.57 -6.14
N MET A 198 -19.47 -14.34 -5.14
CA MET A 198 -19.71 -14.75 -3.74
C MET A 198 -20.25 -13.61 -2.86
N VAL A 199 -20.33 -12.38 -3.36
CA VAL A 199 -20.86 -11.24 -2.61
C VAL A 199 -22.32 -11.03 -3.02
N PRO A 200 -23.29 -11.14 -2.10
CA PRO A 200 -24.70 -10.91 -2.42
C PRO A 200 -24.92 -9.45 -2.84
N HIS A 201 -25.75 -9.27 -3.88
CA HIS A 201 -26.15 -7.98 -4.44
C HIS A 201 -27.38 -7.42 -3.74
#